data_AF-A0A382VS10-F1
#
_entry.id   AF-A0A382VS10-F1
#
_cell.length_a   1.000
_cell.length_b   1.000
_cell.length_c   1.000
_cell.angle_alpha   90.00
_cell.angle_beta   90.00
_cell.angle_gamma   90.00
#
_symmetry.space_group_name_H-M   'P 1'
#
loop_
_entity.id
_entity.type
_entity.pdbx_description
1 polymer ?
#
loop_
_entity_poly.entity_id
_entity_poly.type
_entity_poly.pdbx_seq_one_letter_code
_entity_poly.pdbx_strand_id
1 'polypeptide(L)'
;EWIFGFGWDHNKWDNKIFPTSDILNNLHVSQPIILTRIDGHSCWVNQKAMQLSGLDVSLEPPQGGNIINDCILIDNAMVPVQSIIPKPDEKNVEKWIKLALKIIISKGITNIHDAWQDPITIKVLQKLAQNKALPIRVYGMLGSSYPQLLKKVFKNGHYNLNNYSIRSVKAFIDGALGSRGAALLEPYHDDQNNCGLILISTNDYMDLAQQCKEAGFQLCTHAIGDRGNKRALKVYSDVLKNNKNHRWRIEHAQMICDEDIHQFKKTGVVPSMQPSHCTSDMP
;
A
#
# COMPACT_ATOMS: atom_id res chain seq x y z
N GLU A 1 9.63 -9.19 21.91
CA GLU A 1 8.75 -8.97 20.73
C GLU A 1 8.19 -7.55 20.79
N TRP A 2 7.83 -6.96 19.66
CA TRP A 2 7.20 -5.63 19.61
C TRP A 2 5.69 -5.73 19.83
N ILE A 3 5.09 -4.68 20.38
CA ILE A 3 3.64 -4.50 20.44
C ILE A 3 3.24 -3.51 19.35
N PHE A 4 2.39 -3.97 18.44
CA PHE A 4 1.87 -3.16 17.33
C PHE A 4 0.38 -2.88 17.56
N GLY A 5 -0.05 -1.66 17.26
CA GLY A 5 -1.45 -1.30 17.14
C GLY A 5 -1.67 -0.40 15.93
N PHE A 6 -2.90 -0.36 15.43
CA PHE A 6 -3.29 0.50 14.32
C PHE A 6 -4.71 1.01 14.53
N GLY A 7 -4.99 2.25 14.14
CA GLY A 7 -6.35 2.76 14.02
C GLY A 7 -6.83 3.63 15.17
N TRP A 8 -5.94 4.07 16.07
CA TRP A 8 -6.34 5.08 17.05
C TRP A 8 -6.63 6.42 16.37
N ASP A 9 -7.56 7.17 16.94
CA ASP A 9 -7.97 8.49 16.46
C ASP A 9 -8.38 9.36 17.64
N HIS A 10 -7.55 10.35 17.97
CA HIS A 10 -7.80 11.24 19.09
C HIS A 10 -9.07 12.07 18.93
N ASN A 11 -9.54 12.32 17.69
CA ASN A 11 -10.79 13.05 17.46
C ASN A 11 -12.03 12.32 18.00
N LYS A 12 -11.92 11.01 18.25
CA LYS A 12 -12.97 10.18 18.84
C LYS A 12 -12.90 10.11 20.37
N TRP A 13 -11.90 10.74 20.99
CA TRP A 13 -11.76 10.80 22.45
C TRP A 13 -12.47 12.02 23.01
N ASP A 14 -12.93 11.93 24.25
CA ASP A 14 -13.76 12.96 24.89
C ASP A 14 -13.10 14.35 24.90
N ASN A 15 -11.78 14.41 25.10
CA ASN A 15 -11.02 15.66 25.16
C ASN A 15 -10.37 16.06 23.83
N LYS A 16 -10.34 15.17 22.84
CA LYS A 16 -9.70 15.38 21.51
C LYS A 16 -8.25 15.83 21.55
N ILE A 17 -7.51 15.45 22.59
CA ILE A 17 -6.09 15.84 22.77
C ILE A 17 -5.19 14.66 22.45
N PHE A 18 -4.03 14.91 21.85
CA PHE A 18 -2.99 13.89 21.68
C PHE A 18 -2.54 13.35 23.03
N PRO A 19 -2.28 12.04 23.14
CA PRO A 19 -1.96 11.45 24.43
C PRO A 19 -0.55 11.86 24.88
N THR A 20 -0.26 11.71 26.17
CA THR A 20 1.06 11.96 26.74
C THR A 20 1.91 10.68 26.76
N SER A 21 3.22 10.85 26.86
CA SER A 21 4.19 9.75 26.90
C SER A 21 3.94 8.79 28.08
N ASP A 22 3.48 9.31 29.22
CA ASP A 22 3.22 8.55 30.44
C ASP A 22 2.27 7.37 30.25
N ILE A 23 1.25 7.48 29.38
CA ILE A 23 0.24 6.43 29.26
C ILE A 23 0.85 5.12 28.78
N LEU A 24 1.70 5.14 27.74
CA LEU A 24 2.37 3.91 27.27
C LEU A 24 3.52 3.49 28.18
N ASN A 25 4.19 4.44 28.82
CA ASN A 25 5.32 4.17 29.71
C ASN A 25 4.89 3.57 31.06
N ASN A 26 3.68 3.88 31.53
CA ASN A 26 3.10 3.32 32.75
C ASN A 26 2.49 1.93 32.55
N LEU A 27 2.43 1.42 31.32
CA LEU A 27 2.06 0.02 31.08
C LEU A 27 3.15 -0.89 31.64
N HIS A 28 2.77 -1.90 32.43
CA HIS A 28 3.69 -2.90 32.98
C HIS A 28 4.16 -3.92 31.92
N VAL A 29 4.75 -3.43 30.83
CA VAL A 29 5.26 -4.20 29.70
C VAL A 29 6.69 -3.77 29.36
N SER A 30 7.56 -4.74 29.08
CA SER A 30 8.98 -4.48 28.76
C SER A 30 9.24 -4.31 27.26
N GLN A 31 8.22 -4.57 26.44
CA GLN A 31 8.28 -4.54 24.99
C GLN A 31 8.28 -3.10 24.45
N PRO A 32 9.00 -2.83 23.35
CA PRO A 32 8.78 -1.60 22.59
C PRO A 32 7.37 -1.60 21.97
N ILE A 33 6.70 -0.46 22.02
CA ILE A 33 5.33 -0.26 21.55
C ILE A 33 5.34 0.76 20.41
N ILE A 34 4.60 0.47 19.34
CA ILE A 34 4.24 1.43 18.30
C ILE A 34 2.75 1.27 17.93
N LEU A 35 1.98 2.34 18.12
CA LEU A 35 0.57 2.39 17.76
C LEU A 35 0.40 3.41 16.64
N THR A 36 0.05 2.97 15.44
CA THR A 36 -0.14 3.83 14.28
C THR A 36 -1.54 4.41 14.25
N ARG A 37 -1.64 5.71 13.96
CA ARG A 37 -2.92 6.42 13.83
C ARG A 37 -3.72 5.88 12.65
N ILE A 38 -5.04 6.08 12.65
CA ILE A 38 -5.95 5.64 11.58
C ILE A 38 -5.55 6.09 10.16
N ASP A 39 -4.88 7.23 10.03
CA ASP A 39 -4.42 7.78 8.75
C ASP A 39 -3.03 7.28 8.32
N GLY A 40 -2.30 6.58 9.20
CA GLY A 40 -0.94 6.13 8.95
C GLY A 40 0.15 7.22 9.05
N HIS A 41 -0.20 8.48 9.28
CA HIS A 41 0.72 9.63 9.25
C HIS A 41 1.30 10.01 10.63
N SER A 42 0.94 9.26 11.66
CA SER A 42 1.57 9.39 12.97
C SER A 42 1.62 8.07 13.72
N CYS A 43 2.60 7.93 14.62
CA CYS A 43 2.66 6.81 15.55
C CYS A 43 2.89 7.27 16.99
N TRP A 44 2.26 6.56 17.91
CA TRP A 44 2.41 6.71 19.34
C TRP A 44 3.32 5.61 19.88
N VAL A 45 4.44 6.00 20.47
CA VAL A 45 5.51 5.09 20.88
C VAL A 45 5.83 5.23 22.36
N ASN A 46 6.32 4.15 22.98
CA ASN A 46 6.85 4.22 24.34
C ASN A 46 8.34 4.59 24.34
N GLN A 47 8.87 4.96 25.51
CA GLN A 47 10.26 5.35 25.69
C GLN A 47 11.23 4.23 25.26
N LYS A 48 10.85 2.96 25.44
CA LYS A 48 11.66 1.83 25.00
C LYS A 48 11.87 1.81 23.48
N ALA A 49 10.83 2.07 22.69
CA ALA A 49 10.94 2.15 21.24
C ALA A 49 11.82 3.34 20.80
N MET A 50 11.66 4.48 21.47
CA MET A 50 12.49 5.68 21.24
C MET A 50 13.97 5.41 21.50
N GLN A 51 14.31 4.85 22.67
CA GLN A 51 15.69 4.52 23.04
C GLN A 51 16.36 3.54 22.05
N LEU A 52 15.64 2.51 21.62
CA LEU A 52 16.16 1.55 20.64
C LEU A 52 16.43 2.19 19.28
N SER A 53 15.69 3.24 18.92
CA SER A 53 15.81 3.91 17.62
C SER A 53 16.96 4.90 17.55
N GLY A 54 17.50 5.31 18.71
CA GLY A 54 18.47 6.39 18.81
C GLY A 54 17.89 7.78 18.50
N LEU A 55 16.57 7.91 18.38
CA LEU A 55 15.90 9.20 18.19
C LEU A 55 15.99 10.03 19.47
N ASP A 56 16.66 11.18 19.37
CA ASP A 56 16.70 12.19 20.41
C ASP A 56 15.57 13.21 20.20
N VAL A 57 14.60 13.22 21.11
CA VAL A 57 13.44 14.13 21.08
C VAL A 57 13.76 15.55 21.51
N SER A 58 14.95 15.79 22.08
CA SER A 58 15.39 17.14 22.46
C SER A 58 15.95 17.95 21.29
N LEU A 59 16.20 17.29 20.15
CA LEU A 59 16.63 17.93 18.91
C LEU A 59 15.44 18.44 18.10
N GLU A 60 15.69 19.41 17.21
CA GLU A 60 14.65 19.86 16.28
C GLU A 60 14.12 18.69 15.43
N PRO A 61 12.79 18.60 15.21
CA PRO A 61 12.22 17.56 14.38
C PRO A 61 12.80 17.55 12.96
N PRO A 62 12.89 16.38 12.30
CA PRO A 62 13.36 16.32 10.92
C PRO A 62 12.47 17.13 10.00
N GLN A 63 13.04 17.71 8.94
CA GLN A 63 12.27 18.39 7.89
C GLN A 63 11.13 17.48 7.40
N GLY A 64 9.90 17.99 7.38
CA GLY A 64 8.72 17.20 6.99
C GLY A 64 8.27 16.20 8.05
N GLY A 65 8.61 16.42 9.33
CA GLY A 65 8.12 15.66 10.46
C GLY A 65 7.96 16.54 11.70
N ASN A 66 7.28 16.01 12.71
CA ASN A 66 7.10 16.69 13.99
C ASN A 66 7.01 15.68 15.14
N ILE A 67 7.25 16.14 16.37
CA ILE A 67 7.11 15.34 17.59
C ILE A 67 6.16 16.06 18.54
N ILE A 68 5.09 15.39 18.98
CA ILE A 68 4.11 15.92 19.94
C ILE A 68 4.19 15.11 21.24
N ASN A 69 4.18 15.82 22.38
CA ASN A 69 4.19 15.23 23.73
C ASN A 69 5.29 14.17 23.95
N ASP A 70 6.44 14.34 23.29
CA ASP A 70 7.61 13.45 23.35
C ASP A 70 7.36 11.97 23.00
N CYS A 71 6.20 11.65 22.40
CA CYS A 71 5.80 10.27 22.12
C CYS A 71 4.97 10.08 20.85
N ILE A 72 4.47 11.15 20.24
CA ILE A 72 3.76 11.11 18.96
C ILE A 72 4.72 11.58 17.87
N LEU A 73 5.11 10.66 16.99
CA LEU A 73 5.97 10.94 15.86
C LEU A 73 5.11 11.14 14.62
N ILE A 74 5.32 12.24 13.89
CA ILE A 74 4.57 12.60 12.69
C ILE A 74 5.49 12.52 11.47
N ASP A 75 4.99 11.87 10.41
CA ASP A 75 5.65 11.73 9.11
C ASP A 75 7.14 11.33 9.21
N ASN A 76 8.07 12.19 8.78
CA ASN A 76 9.49 11.87 8.75
C ASN A 76 10.08 11.59 10.14
N ALA A 77 9.45 12.05 11.22
CA ALA A 77 9.86 11.72 12.59
C ALA A 77 9.61 10.24 12.95
N MET A 78 8.76 9.53 12.21
CA MET A 78 8.48 8.10 12.44
C MET A 78 9.63 7.21 11.95
N VAL A 79 10.42 7.68 10.97
CA VAL A 79 11.42 6.89 10.23
C VAL A 79 12.44 6.20 11.14
N PRO A 80 13.04 6.86 12.16
CA PRO A 80 14.02 6.22 13.03
C PRO A 80 13.44 4.99 13.76
N VAL A 81 12.23 5.14 14.32
CA VAL A 81 11.56 4.03 15.03
C VAL A 81 11.11 2.96 14.05
N GLN A 82 10.57 3.32 12.88
CA GLN A 82 10.15 2.34 11.88
C GLN A 82 11.33 1.52 11.34
N SER A 83 12.51 2.13 11.21
CA SER A 83 13.71 1.48 10.65
C SER A 83 14.26 0.35 11.53
N ILE A 84 14.00 0.39 12.84
CA ILE A 84 14.43 -0.65 13.79
C ILE A 84 13.39 -1.74 14.01
N ILE A 85 12.17 -1.59 13.46
CA ILE A 85 11.14 -2.63 13.55
C ILE A 85 11.66 -3.86 12.81
N PRO A 86 11.75 -5.04 13.49
CA PRO A 86 12.17 -6.26 12.84
C PRO A 86 11.25 -6.57 11.66
N LYS A 87 11.85 -6.82 10.50
CA LYS A 87 11.09 -7.31 9.36
C LYS A 87 10.40 -8.61 9.77
N PRO A 88 9.11 -8.79 9.41
CA PRO A 88 8.39 -9.98 9.81
C PRO A 88 9.02 -11.22 9.15
N ASP A 89 9.15 -12.28 9.94
CA ASP A 89 9.58 -13.59 9.43
C ASP A 89 8.40 -14.35 8.79
N GLU A 90 8.71 -15.46 8.13
CA GLU A 90 7.70 -16.31 7.49
C GLU A 90 6.63 -16.79 8.46
N LYS A 91 6.99 -17.03 9.73
CA LYS A 91 6.05 -17.50 10.76
C LYS A 91 5.00 -16.44 11.07
N ASN A 92 5.41 -15.19 11.24
CA ASN A 92 4.49 -14.08 11.48
C ASN A 92 3.62 -13.78 10.26
N VAL A 93 4.22 -13.75 9.06
CA VAL A 93 3.46 -13.57 7.80
C VAL A 93 2.43 -14.70 7.61
N GLU A 94 2.78 -15.95 7.87
CA GLU A 94 1.86 -17.09 7.80
C GLU A 94 0.70 -16.96 8.81
N LYS A 95 1.00 -16.51 10.03
CA LYS A 95 0.00 -16.24 11.06
C LYS A 95 -0.98 -15.14 10.61
N TRP A 96 -0.48 -14.03 10.07
CA TRP A 96 -1.31 -12.91 9.61
C TRP A 96 -2.20 -13.30 8.42
N ILE A 97 -1.65 -14.01 7.43
CA ILE A 97 -2.41 -14.53 6.30
C ILE A 97 -3.53 -15.44 6.79
N LYS A 98 -3.23 -16.40 7.69
CA LYS A 98 -4.26 -17.30 8.26
C LYS A 98 -5.36 -16.54 9.01
N LEU A 99 -5.00 -15.48 9.74
CA LEU A 99 -5.96 -14.63 10.43
C LEU A 99 -6.86 -13.88 9.43
N ALA A 100 -6.27 -13.25 8.41
CA ALA A 100 -7.00 -12.55 7.37
C ALA A 100 -7.96 -13.49 6.63
N LEU A 101 -7.48 -14.69 6.25
CA LEU A 101 -8.29 -15.74 5.64
C LEU A 101 -9.50 -16.10 6.51
N LYS A 102 -9.30 -16.31 7.82
CA LYS A 102 -10.41 -16.60 8.75
C LYS A 102 -11.46 -15.49 8.74
N ILE A 103 -11.03 -14.22 8.72
CA ILE A 103 -11.93 -13.06 8.70
C ILE A 103 -12.71 -13.02 7.38
N ILE A 104 -12.04 -13.05 6.23
CA ILE A 104 -12.71 -12.88 4.94
C ILE A 104 -13.63 -14.05 4.58
N ILE A 105 -13.29 -15.28 4.99
CA ILE A 105 -14.18 -16.45 4.83
C ILE A 105 -15.46 -16.27 5.63
N SER A 106 -15.37 -15.72 6.85
CA SER A 106 -16.57 -15.42 7.66
C SER A 106 -17.49 -14.38 6.99
N LYS A 107 -16.98 -13.64 5.99
CA LYS A 107 -17.73 -12.69 5.15
C LYS A 107 -18.15 -13.26 3.80
N GLY A 108 -17.95 -14.56 3.55
CA GLY A 108 -18.32 -15.23 2.30
C GLY A 108 -17.39 -14.96 1.11
N ILE A 109 -16.22 -14.35 1.34
CA ILE A 109 -15.24 -14.07 0.28
C ILE A 109 -14.50 -15.36 -0.08
N THR A 110 -14.62 -15.80 -1.32
CA THR A 110 -14.03 -17.04 -1.84
C THR A 110 -12.85 -16.82 -2.78
N ASN A 111 -12.57 -15.56 -3.14
CA ASN A 111 -11.55 -15.14 -4.10
C ASN A 111 -11.00 -13.77 -3.71
N ILE A 112 -9.68 -13.61 -3.77
CA ILE A 112 -9.04 -12.31 -3.59
C ILE A 112 -7.95 -12.07 -4.63
N HIS A 113 -7.71 -10.79 -4.87
CA HIS A 113 -6.60 -10.27 -5.64
C HIS A 113 -5.67 -9.54 -4.66
N ASP A 114 -4.56 -10.18 -4.30
CA ASP A 114 -3.66 -9.72 -3.23
C ASP A 114 -2.56 -8.85 -3.82
N ALA A 115 -2.69 -7.54 -3.60
CA ALA A 115 -1.87 -6.52 -4.25
C ALA A 115 -0.56 -6.29 -3.49
N TRP A 116 0.53 -6.09 -4.24
CA TRP A 116 1.85 -5.71 -3.71
C TRP A 116 2.47 -6.76 -2.79
N GLN A 117 2.66 -7.98 -3.29
CA GLN A 117 3.31 -9.04 -2.53
C GLN A 117 4.83 -8.92 -2.58
N ASP A 118 5.45 -8.96 -1.41
CA ASP A 118 6.89 -9.07 -1.23
C ASP A 118 7.37 -10.54 -1.32
N PRO A 119 8.70 -10.79 -1.37
CA PRO A 119 9.25 -12.15 -1.46
C PRO A 119 8.85 -13.12 -0.33
N ILE A 120 8.73 -12.64 0.91
CA ILE A 120 8.35 -13.46 2.08
C ILE A 120 6.87 -13.85 1.96
N THR A 121 6.01 -12.88 1.64
CA THR A 121 4.57 -13.12 1.41
C THR A 121 4.35 -14.17 0.32
N ILE A 122 5.07 -14.07 -0.80
CA ILE A 122 5.01 -15.07 -1.88
C ILE A 122 5.45 -16.44 -1.38
N LYS A 123 6.59 -16.53 -0.68
CA LYS A 123 7.10 -17.81 -0.18
C LYS A 123 6.10 -18.49 0.75
N VAL A 124 5.47 -17.73 1.64
CA VAL A 124 4.45 -18.23 2.57
C VAL A 124 3.21 -18.70 1.81
N LEU A 125 2.68 -17.91 0.86
CA LEU A 125 1.52 -18.31 0.06
C LEU A 125 1.81 -19.54 -0.81
N GLN A 126 3.00 -19.66 -1.39
CA GLN A 126 3.43 -20.86 -2.11
C GLN A 126 3.45 -22.10 -1.20
N LYS A 127 4.01 -21.97 0.02
CA LYS A 127 4.00 -23.05 1.03
C LYS A 127 2.58 -23.45 1.44
N LEU A 128 1.71 -22.48 1.71
CA LEU A 128 0.31 -22.75 2.05
C LEU A 128 -0.43 -23.41 0.87
N ALA A 129 -0.20 -22.96 -0.35
CA ALA A 129 -0.76 -23.55 -1.56
C ALA A 129 -0.29 -25.00 -1.73
N GLN A 130 1.01 -25.27 -1.61
CA GLN A 130 1.61 -26.60 -1.72
C GLN A 130 1.00 -27.58 -0.70
N ASN A 131 0.78 -27.11 0.53
CA ASN A 131 0.18 -27.89 1.60
C ASN A 131 -1.36 -27.95 1.55
N LYS A 132 -2.00 -27.44 0.49
CA LYS A 132 -3.46 -27.34 0.34
C LYS A 132 -4.13 -26.61 1.52
N ALA A 133 -3.42 -25.68 2.14
CA ALA A 133 -3.84 -24.92 3.32
C ALA A 133 -4.45 -23.54 2.98
N LEU A 134 -4.59 -23.20 1.69
CA LEU A 134 -5.34 -22.03 1.24
C LEU A 134 -6.80 -22.42 0.96
N PRO A 135 -7.76 -21.95 1.78
CA PRO A 135 -9.18 -22.30 1.65
C PRO A 135 -9.92 -21.50 0.56
N ILE A 136 -9.31 -20.45 0.02
CA ILE A 136 -9.87 -19.58 -1.02
C ILE A 136 -8.85 -19.38 -2.14
N ARG A 137 -9.30 -18.93 -3.31
CA ARG A 137 -8.41 -18.61 -4.43
C ARG A 137 -7.74 -17.26 -4.22
N VAL A 138 -6.42 -17.23 -4.35
CA VAL A 138 -5.57 -16.04 -4.20
C VAL A 138 -4.87 -15.75 -5.52
N TYR A 139 -5.10 -14.56 -6.05
CA TYR A 139 -4.43 -14.04 -7.24
C TYR A 139 -3.41 -12.98 -6.81
N GLY A 140 -2.12 -13.34 -6.81
CA GLY A 140 -1.04 -12.49 -6.34
C GLY A 140 -0.58 -11.46 -7.37
N MET A 141 -0.33 -10.23 -6.90
CA MET A 141 0.33 -9.17 -7.65
C MET A 141 1.70 -8.87 -7.05
N LEU A 142 2.77 -9.11 -7.81
CA LEU A 142 4.14 -8.83 -7.37
C LEU A 142 4.32 -7.32 -7.10
N GLY A 143 4.95 -6.94 -5.99
CA GLY A 143 5.28 -5.53 -5.78
C GLY A 143 6.35 -5.03 -6.77
N SER A 144 6.07 -3.95 -7.50
CA SER A 144 7.01 -3.40 -8.49
C SER A 144 8.32 -2.89 -7.90
N SER A 145 8.34 -2.59 -6.60
CA SER A 145 9.51 -2.17 -5.82
C SER A 145 10.53 -3.29 -5.58
N TYR A 146 10.26 -4.52 -6.03
CA TYR A 146 11.16 -5.67 -5.87
C TYR A 146 11.73 -6.14 -7.23
N PRO A 147 12.69 -5.42 -7.84
CA PRO A 147 13.16 -5.70 -9.20
C PRO A 147 13.81 -7.09 -9.35
N GLN A 148 14.49 -7.59 -8.31
CA GLN A 148 15.07 -8.94 -8.33
C GLN A 148 14.00 -10.04 -8.30
N LEU A 149 12.89 -9.79 -7.60
CA LEU A 149 11.74 -10.69 -7.59
C LEU A 149 11.08 -10.70 -8.97
N LEU A 150 10.84 -9.52 -9.57
CA LEU A 150 10.28 -9.42 -10.92
C LEU A 150 11.15 -10.15 -11.94
N LYS A 151 12.47 -9.88 -11.96
CA LYS A 151 13.42 -10.56 -12.85
C LYS A 151 13.35 -12.09 -12.72
N LYS A 152 13.30 -12.60 -11.49
CA LYS A 152 13.20 -14.04 -11.21
C LYS A 152 11.87 -14.61 -11.71
N VAL A 153 10.75 -13.95 -11.41
CA VAL A 153 9.42 -14.46 -11.75
C VAL A 153 9.12 -14.33 -13.25
N PHE A 154 9.50 -13.23 -13.89
CA PHE A 154 9.38 -13.07 -15.34
C PHE A 154 10.16 -14.15 -16.10
N LYS A 155 11.37 -14.50 -15.63
CA LYS A 155 12.15 -15.61 -16.22
C LYS A 155 11.48 -16.97 -16.03
N ASN A 156 10.84 -17.20 -14.89
CA ASN A 156 10.22 -18.49 -14.57
C ASN A 156 8.79 -18.64 -15.16
N GLY A 157 8.16 -17.53 -15.54
CA GLY A 157 6.78 -17.50 -16.02
C GLY A 157 5.74 -17.45 -14.90
N HIS A 158 4.48 -17.62 -15.27
CA HIS A 158 3.33 -17.59 -14.36
C HIS A 158 3.42 -18.73 -13.33
N TYR A 159 3.11 -18.42 -12.07
CA TYR A 159 2.94 -19.44 -11.04
C TYR A 159 1.47 -19.82 -10.93
N ASN A 160 1.17 -21.10 -10.85
CA ASN A 160 -0.18 -21.61 -10.60
C ASN A 160 -0.12 -22.96 -9.87
N LEU A 161 -0.58 -23.00 -8.62
CA LEU A 161 -0.65 -24.23 -7.83
C LEU A 161 -1.84 -24.19 -6.87
N ASN A 162 -2.71 -25.21 -6.93
CA ASN A 162 -3.92 -25.29 -6.13
C ASN A 162 -4.72 -23.98 -6.17
N ASN A 163 -4.87 -23.32 -5.02
CA ASN A 163 -5.63 -22.09 -4.87
C ASN A 163 -4.78 -20.81 -4.97
N TYR A 164 -3.54 -20.89 -5.45
CA TYR A 164 -2.67 -19.71 -5.58
C TYR A 164 -2.11 -19.56 -6.99
N SER A 165 -2.20 -18.34 -7.52
CA SER A 165 -1.63 -17.99 -8.82
C SER A 165 -0.95 -16.62 -8.78
N ILE A 166 0.11 -16.45 -9.58
CA ILE A 166 0.82 -15.17 -9.74
C ILE A 166 0.95 -14.89 -11.23
N ARG A 167 0.24 -13.85 -11.69
CA ARG A 167 0.23 -13.41 -13.10
C ARG A 167 0.12 -11.90 -13.25
N SER A 168 0.41 -11.16 -12.18
CA SER A 168 0.32 -9.70 -12.20
C SER A 168 1.40 -9.02 -11.37
N VAL A 169 1.58 -7.73 -11.62
CA VAL A 169 2.47 -6.80 -10.93
C VAL A 169 1.64 -5.61 -10.45
N LYS A 170 1.85 -5.18 -9.21
CA LYS A 170 1.26 -3.97 -8.63
C LYS A 170 2.28 -2.84 -8.66
N ALA A 171 1.90 -1.71 -9.25
CA ALA A 171 2.66 -0.47 -9.26
C ALA A 171 1.84 0.70 -8.68
N PHE A 172 2.50 1.82 -8.41
CA PHE A 172 1.89 3.07 -7.93
C PHE A 172 2.30 4.21 -8.85
N ILE A 173 1.34 5.06 -9.23
CA ILE A 173 1.63 6.27 -10.01
C ILE A 173 1.59 7.54 -9.17
N ASP A 174 0.72 7.56 -8.15
CA ASP A 174 0.49 8.68 -7.25
C ASP A 174 0.12 8.19 -5.82
N GLY A 175 -0.11 9.14 -4.92
CA GLY A 175 -0.53 8.89 -3.54
C GLY A 175 -2.06 8.81 -3.38
N ALA A 176 -2.56 9.30 -2.24
CA ALA A 176 -3.99 9.33 -1.90
C ALA A 176 -4.50 10.76 -1.71
N LEU A 177 -5.83 10.95 -1.78
CA LEU A 177 -6.45 12.27 -1.60
C LEU A 177 -6.28 12.81 -0.17
N GLY A 178 -6.48 11.98 0.85
CA GLY A 178 -6.43 12.41 2.26
C GLY A 178 -5.08 12.98 2.69
N SER A 179 -3.99 12.52 2.09
CA SER A 179 -2.62 13.02 2.33
C SER A 179 -2.15 14.05 1.31
N ARG A 180 -3.04 14.51 0.41
CA ARG A 180 -2.73 15.36 -0.74
C ARG A 180 -1.64 14.79 -1.65
N GLY A 181 -1.49 13.47 -1.67
CA GLY A 181 -0.50 12.77 -2.48
C GLY A 181 -1.01 12.34 -3.86
N ALA A 182 -2.33 12.23 -4.06
CA ALA A 182 -2.91 11.90 -5.36
C ALA A 182 -2.62 13.00 -6.38
N ALA A 183 -2.25 12.62 -7.60
CA ALA A 183 -1.76 13.55 -8.60
C ALA A 183 -2.94 14.19 -9.34
N LEU A 184 -3.16 15.48 -9.11
CA LEU A 184 -4.25 16.26 -9.70
C LEU A 184 -3.78 17.09 -10.92
N LEU A 185 -4.67 17.37 -11.88
CA LEU A 185 -4.41 18.30 -12.99
C LEU A 185 -4.41 19.75 -12.51
N GLU A 186 -5.25 20.07 -11.54
CA GLU A 186 -5.35 21.37 -10.88
C GLU A 186 -4.92 21.27 -9.41
N PRO A 187 -4.54 22.37 -8.75
CA PRO A 187 -4.19 22.33 -7.33
C PRO A 187 -5.33 21.83 -6.44
N TYR A 188 -4.99 21.24 -5.29
CA TYR A 188 -5.96 20.91 -4.25
C TYR A 188 -6.70 22.17 -3.80
N HIS A 189 -8.02 22.07 -3.62
CA HIS A 189 -8.85 23.21 -3.20
C HIS A 189 -8.41 23.80 -1.85
N ASP A 190 -7.95 22.94 -0.94
CA ASP A 190 -7.50 23.28 0.41
C ASP A 190 -5.97 23.44 0.53
N ASP A 191 -5.23 23.35 -0.57
CA ASP A 191 -3.78 23.52 -0.67
C ASP A 191 -3.39 24.03 -2.07
N GLN A 192 -3.59 25.34 -2.28
CA GLN A 192 -3.64 25.97 -3.61
C GLN A 192 -2.35 25.94 -4.44
N ASN A 193 -1.24 25.43 -3.90
CA ASN A 193 0.04 25.28 -4.61
C ASN A 193 0.48 23.81 -4.75
N ASN A 194 -0.38 22.88 -4.39
CA ASN A 194 -0.08 21.46 -4.38
C ASN A 194 -0.96 20.75 -5.40
N CYS A 195 -0.35 20.01 -6.34
CA CYS A 195 -1.07 19.14 -7.29
C CYS A 195 -0.82 17.65 -6.99
N GLY A 196 -0.32 17.33 -5.80
CA GLY A 196 0.11 16.02 -5.38
C GLY A 196 1.35 15.51 -6.11
N LEU A 197 1.62 14.20 -5.94
CA LEU A 197 2.90 13.59 -6.23
C LEU A 197 2.81 12.57 -7.36
N ILE A 198 3.82 12.56 -8.24
CA ILE A 198 4.05 11.46 -9.16
C ILE A 198 5.18 10.61 -8.58
N LEU A 199 4.87 9.35 -8.23
CA LEU A 199 5.77 8.47 -7.48
C LEU A 199 6.76 7.70 -8.35
N ILE A 200 6.51 7.63 -9.66
CA ILE A 200 7.34 6.90 -10.63
C ILE A 200 7.57 7.77 -11.87
N SER A 201 8.78 7.78 -12.41
CA SER A 201 9.09 8.54 -13.62
C SER A 201 8.37 7.97 -14.85
N THR A 202 8.21 8.76 -15.92
CA THR A 202 7.47 8.28 -17.12
C THR A 202 8.24 7.15 -17.78
N ASN A 203 9.57 7.27 -17.79
CA ASN A 203 10.46 6.30 -18.39
C ASN A 203 10.44 4.98 -17.61
N ASP A 204 10.58 5.03 -16.28
CA ASP A 204 10.58 3.82 -15.45
C ASP A 204 9.22 3.10 -15.52
N TYR A 205 8.12 3.87 -15.58
CA TYR A 205 6.79 3.29 -15.68
C TYR A 205 6.52 2.66 -17.06
N MET A 206 6.98 3.31 -18.14
CA MET A 206 6.92 2.76 -19.49
C MET A 206 7.76 1.48 -19.62
N ASP A 207 8.97 1.49 -19.06
CA ASP A 207 9.86 0.32 -19.02
C ASP A 207 9.22 -0.84 -18.25
N LEU A 208 8.69 -0.58 -17.04
CA LEU A 208 7.96 -1.59 -16.27
C LEU A 208 6.77 -2.17 -17.05
N ALA A 209 6.00 -1.32 -17.73
CA ALA A 209 4.89 -1.76 -18.56
C ALA A 209 5.37 -2.65 -19.72
N GLN A 210 6.42 -2.25 -20.42
CA GLN A 210 6.98 -3.04 -21.52
C GLN A 210 7.47 -4.41 -21.01
N GLN A 211 8.20 -4.46 -19.89
CA GLN A 211 8.62 -5.72 -19.25
C GLN A 211 7.43 -6.61 -18.88
N CYS A 212 6.37 -6.04 -18.31
CA CYS A 212 5.16 -6.81 -17.97
C CYS A 212 4.50 -7.39 -19.23
N LYS A 213 4.39 -6.59 -20.30
CA LYS A 213 3.82 -7.05 -21.58
C LYS A 213 4.64 -8.19 -22.18
N GLU A 214 5.97 -8.04 -22.23
CA GLU A 214 6.88 -9.05 -22.79
C GLU A 214 6.85 -10.36 -21.99
N ALA A 215 6.80 -10.27 -20.66
CA ALA A 215 6.68 -11.43 -19.78
C ALA A 215 5.24 -12.01 -19.72
N GLY A 216 4.25 -11.36 -20.35
CA GLY A 216 2.85 -11.78 -20.33
C GLY A 216 2.16 -11.60 -18.97
N PHE A 217 2.61 -10.66 -18.14
CA PHE A 217 2.01 -10.32 -16.85
C PHE A 217 1.05 -9.14 -16.97
N GLN A 218 0.01 -9.12 -16.12
CA GLN A 218 -0.84 -7.95 -15.96
C GLN A 218 -0.11 -6.88 -15.17
N LEU A 219 -0.10 -5.64 -15.66
CA LEU A 219 0.23 -4.50 -14.81
C LEU A 219 -1.07 -3.95 -14.21
N CYS A 220 -1.06 -3.81 -12.89
CA CYS A 220 -2.15 -3.27 -12.09
C CYS A 220 -1.59 -2.02 -11.39
N THR A 221 -2.04 -0.83 -11.75
CA THR A 221 -1.46 0.42 -11.25
C THR A 221 -2.44 1.15 -10.35
N HIS A 222 -2.02 1.45 -9.12
CA HIS A 222 -2.70 2.43 -8.27
C HIS A 222 -2.66 3.79 -8.95
N ALA A 223 -3.84 4.37 -9.19
CA ALA A 223 -4.00 5.76 -9.64
C ALA A 223 -5.28 6.35 -9.03
N ILE A 224 -5.14 7.40 -8.21
CA ILE A 224 -6.27 8.05 -7.56
C ILE A 224 -6.62 9.37 -8.25
N GLY A 225 -5.65 10.28 -8.43
CA GLY A 225 -5.87 11.58 -9.03
C GLY A 225 -6.05 11.52 -10.55
N ASP A 226 -6.70 12.52 -11.12
CA ASP A 226 -7.01 12.59 -12.56
C ASP A 226 -5.74 12.64 -13.43
N ARG A 227 -4.72 13.40 -13.03
CA ARG A 227 -3.40 13.42 -13.68
C ARG A 227 -2.71 12.06 -13.62
N GLY A 228 -2.85 11.35 -12.49
CA GLY A 228 -2.37 9.98 -12.32
C GLY A 228 -3.07 9.00 -13.27
N ASN A 229 -4.41 9.01 -13.28
CA ASN A 229 -5.24 8.16 -14.14
C ASN A 229 -4.95 8.38 -15.63
N LYS A 230 -4.91 9.64 -16.07
CA LYS A 230 -4.61 10.02 -17.46
C LYS A 230 -3.26 9.48 -17.92
N ARG A 231 -2.25 9.54 -17.05
CA ARG A 231 -0.92 9.03 -17.34
C ARG A 231 -0.87 7.50 -17.40
N ALA A 232 -1.54 6.83 -16.48
CA ALA A 232 -1.66 5.37 -16.49
C ALA A 232 -2.34 4.87 -17.77
N LEU A 233 -3.48 5.48 -18.13
CA LEU A 233 -4.20 5.19 -19.38
C LEU A 233 -3.35 5.42 -20.62
N LYS A 234 -2.60 6.53 -20.67
CA LYS A 234 -1.72 6.83 -21.80
C LYS A 234 -0.66 5.75 -21.99
N VAL A 235 0.06 5.38 -20.93
CA VAL A 235 1.10 4.34 -21.01
C VAL A 235 0.50 3.00 -21.39
N TYR A 236 -0.63 2.61 -20.81
CA TYR A 236 -1.31 1.37 -21.15
C TYR A 236 -1.77 1.36 -22.61
N SER A 237 -2.36 2.46 -23.08
CA SER A 237 -2.74 2.62 -24.49
C SER A 237 -1.54 2.51 -25.42
N ASP A 238 -0.39 3.08 -25.05
CA ASP A 238 0.82 3.07 -25.88
C ASP A 238 1.44 1.67 -25.94
N VAL A 239 1.51 0.96 -24.81
CA VAL A 239 2.09 -0.38 -24.70
C VAL A 239 1.18 -1.46 -25.27
N LEU A 240 -0.14 -1.34 -25.11
CA LEU A 240 -1.10 -2.42 -25.40
C LEU A 240 -1.83 -2.31 -26.74
N LYS A 241 -1.44 -1.39 -27.64
CA LYS A 241 -2.15 -1.09 -28.92
C LYS A 241 -2.72 -2.31 -29.68
N ASN A 242 -1.99 -3.43 -29.69
CA ASN A 242 -2.36 -4.65 -30.41
C ASN A 242 -2.68 -5.85 -29.49
N ASN A 243 -2.67 -5.67 -28.17
CA ASN A 243 -2.90 -6.74 -27.21
C ASN A 243 -4.36 -6.71 -26.74
N LYS A 244 -5.19 -7.55 -27.34
CA LYS A 244 -6.59 -7.74 -26.92
C LYS A 244 -6.64 -8.65 -25.69
N ASN A 245 -7.59 -8.40 -24.77
CA ASN A 245 -7.83 -9.21 -23.56
C ASN A 245 -6.68 -9.23 -22.53
N HIS A 246 -5.84 -8.20 -22.51
CA HIS A 246 -4.76 -8.05 -21.52
C HIS A 246 -5.29 -7.96 -20.07
N ARG A 247 -6.49 -7.40 -19.86
CA ARG A 247 -7.13 -7.23 -18.53
C ARG A 247 -6.22 -6.53 -17.50
N TRP A 248 -5.36 -5.63 -17.97
CA TRP A 248 -4.59 -4.72 -17.12
C TRP A 248 -5.54 -3.77 -16.41
N ARG A 249 -5.13 -3.32 -15.23
CA ARG A 249 -6.05 -2.63 -14.32
C ARG A 249 -5.48 -1.31 -13.86
N ILE A 250 -6.36 -0.33 -13.74
CA ILE A 250 -6.10 0.81 -12.87
C ILE A 250 -6.86 0.56 -11.59
N GLU A 251 -6.13 0.46 -10.49
CA GLU A 251 -6.66 0.30 -9.15
C GLU A 251 -7.06 1.67 -8.60
N HIS A 252 -8.17 1.72 -7.87
CA HIS A 252 -8.90 2.92 -7.45
C HIS A 252 -9.67 3.58 -8.59
N ALA A 253 -8.96 4.17 -9.55
CA ALA A 253 -9.58 4.93 -10.65
C ALA A 253 -10.63 5.93 -10.10
N GLN A 254 -10.24 6.69 -9.07
CA GLN A 254 -11.17 7.43 -8.20
C GLN A 254 -11.54 8.80 -8.78
N MET A 255 -10.56 9.59 -9.21
CA MET A 255 -10.76 10.84 -9.94
C MET A 255 -10.42 10.64 -11.41
N ILE A 256 -11.41 10.75 -12.30
CA ILE A 256 -11.25 10.55 -13.74
C ILE A 256 -11.92 11.73 -14.46
N CYS A 257 -11.25 12.34 -15.44
CA CYS A 257 -11.87 13.31 -16.33
C CYS A 257 -12.87 12.62 -17.27
N ASP A 258 -13.98 13.27 -17.61
CA ASP A 258 -15.01 12.71 -18.50
C ASP A 258 -14.44 12.18 -19.83
N GLU A 259 -13.47 12.89 -20.40
CA GLU A 259 -12.77 12.50 -21.63
C GLU A 259 -12.01 11.16 -21.52
N ASP A 260 -11.49 10.84 -20.33
CA ASP A 260 -10.71 9.64 -20.06
C ASP A 260 -11.58 8.40 -19.80
N ILE A 261 -12.86 8.58 -19.43
CA ILE A 261 -13.82 7.49 -19.26
C ILE A 261 -13.93 6.65 -20.56
N HIS A 262 -13.99 7.32 -21.71
CA HIS A 262 -14.03 6.65 -23.00
C HIS A 262 -12.73 5.90 -23.35
N GLN A 263 -11.59 6.33 -22.80
CA GLN A 263 -10.31 5.67 -23.03
C GLN A 263 -10.24 4.31 -22.35
N PHE A 264 -10.87 4.11 -21.17
CA PHE A 264 -10.96 2.78 -20.55
C PHE A 264 -11.62 1.76 -21.49
N LYS A 265 -12.75 2.13 -22.11
CA LYS A 265 -13.45 1.29 -23.08
C LYS A 265 -12.59 1.01 -24.31
N LYS A 266 -11.95 2.05 -24.86
CA LYS A 266 -11.13 1.95 -26.08
C LYS A 266 -9.89 1.07 -25.88
N THR A 267 -9.24 1.20 -24.73
CA THR A 267 -8.00 0.49 -24.40
C THR A 267 -8.26 -0.91 -23.86
N GLY A 268 -9.43 -1.18 -23.28
CA GLY A 268 -9.74 -2.46 -22.62
C GLY A 268 -9.18 -2.56 -21.19
N VAL A 269 -8.67 -1.45 -20.64
CA VAL A 269 -8.20 -1.35 -19.25
C VAL A 269 -9.39 -1.45 -18.30
N VAL A 270 -9.22 -2.19 -17.22
CA VAL A 270 -10.29 -2.39 -16.22
C VAL A 270 -10.11 -1.41 -15.06
N PRO A 271 -11.08 -0.53 -14.77
CA PRO A 271 -11.10 0.23 -13.53
C PRO A 271 -11.51 -0.70 -12.37
N SER A 272 -10.62 -0.87 -11.39
CA SER A 272 -10.83 -1.68 -10.19
C SER A 272 -11.10 -0.75 -9.01
N MET A 273 -12.39 -0.49 -8.76
CA MET A 273 -12.88 0.55 -7.84
C MET A 273 -13.29 -0.03 -6.48
N GLN A 274 -13.19 0.79 -5.42
CA GLN A 274 -13.57 0.43 -4.04
C GLN A 274 -14.72 1.33 -3.55
N PRO A 275 -15.99 0.89 -3.65
CA PRO A 275 -17.14 1.72 -3.31
C PRO A 275 -17.14 2.29 -1.89
N SER A 276 -16.50 1.63 -0.93
CA SER A 276 -16.38 2.10 0.45
C SER A 276 -15.67 3.46 0.57
N HIS A 277 -14.78 3.80 -0.38
CA HIS A 277 -14.10 5.10 -0.40
C HIS A 277 -15.08 6.27 -0.56
N CYS A 278 -16.20 6.06 -1.27
CA CYS A 278 -17.24 7.07 -1.39
C CYS A 278 -17.82 7.49 -0.04
N THR A 279 -17.80 6.60 0.96
CA THR A 279 -18.31 6.88 2.32
C THR A 279 -17.21 7.24 3.32
N SER A 280 -15.97 6.79 3.13
CA SER A 280 -14.87 7.06 4.07
C SER A 280 -14.11 8.34 3.76
N ASP A 281 -14.09 8.76 2.49
CA ASP A 281 -13.30 9.90 2.02
C ASP A 281 -14.15 11.18 1.94
N MET A 282 -15.35 11.16 2.53
CA MET A 282 -16.21 12.34 2.66
C MET A 282 -15.66 13.28 3.75
N PRO A 283 -15.78 14.61 3.57
CA PRO A 283 -15.44 15.60 4.60
C PRO A 283 -16.15 15.40 5.93
#